data_AF-A0A9D2EID0-F1
#
_entry.id   AF-A0A9D2EID0-F1
#
_cell.length_a   1.000
_cell.length_b   1.000
_cell.length_c   1.000
_cell.angle_alpha   90.00
_cell.angle_beta   90.00
_cell.angle_gamma   90.00
#
_symmetry.space_group_name_H-M   'P 1'
#
loop_
_entity.id
_entity.type
_entity.pdbx_description
1 polymer ?
#
loop_
_entity_poly.entity_id
_entity_poly.type
_entity_poly.pdbx_seq_one_letter_code
_entity_poly.pdbx_strand_id
1 'polypeptide(L)'
;SRTPEQQLAAAMFLKFITETENTATFSQETGYMPVRTSAIEGETMAAVYEETPQFRTSVDQLQQKTRVQDWVRVFTPGGDQIITDGIEELVLGGASPEDVFPQVTTQLDRAFEDNVEPYL
;
A
#
# COMPACT_ATOMS: atom_id res chain seq x y z
N SER A 1 18.14 -7.45 -20.37
CA SER A 1 18.47 -7.88 -18.99
C SER A 1 19.54 -6.97 -18.41
N ARG A 2 19.68 -6.90 -17.08
CA ARG A 2 20.75 -6.17 -16.38
C ARG A 2 21.82 -7.16 -15.90
N THR A 3 23.09 -6.76 -15.88
CA THR A 3 24.18 -7.64 -15.45
C THR A 3 24.07 -7.98 -13.96
N PRO A 4 24.67 -9.09 -13.49
CA PRO A 4 24.71 -9.40 -12.06
C PRO A 4 25.26 -8.26 -11.21
N GLU A 5 26.28 -7.56 -11.70
CA GLU A 5 26.86 -6.38 -11.04
C GLU A 5 25.87 -5.22 -10.93
N GLN A 6 25.10 -4.93 -11.99
CA GLN A 6 24.05 -3.91 -11.96
C GLN A 6 22.94 -4.27 -10.97
N GLN A 7 22.58 -5.56 -10.87
CA GLN A 7 21.58 -6.02 -9.91
C GLN A 7 22.09 -5.88 -8.46
N LEU A 8 23.37 -6.21 -8.22
CA LEU A 8 23.99 -6.04 -6.91
C LEU A 8 24.05 -4.56 -6.50
N ALA A 9 24.49 -3.68 -7.41
CA ALA A 9 24.52 -2.24 -7.15
C ALA A 9 23.12 -1.68 -6.82
N ALA A 10 22.08 -2.12 -7.56
CA ALA A 10 20.70 -1.74 -7.27
C ALA A 10 20.25 -2.23 -5.89
N ALA A 11 20.54 -3.48 -5.52
CA ALA A 11 20.20 -4.03 -4.20
C ALA A 11 20.91 -3.28 -3.06
N MET A 12 22.19 -2.90 -3.25
CA MET A 12 22.94 -2.10 -2.28
C MET A 12 22.34 -0.70 -2.11
N PHE A 13 21.94 -0.07 -3.21
CA PHE A 13 21.29 1.24 -3.17
C PHE A 13 19.93 1.17 -2.46
N LEU A 14 19.09 0.17 -2.78
CA LEU A 14 17.82 -0.06 -2.08
C LEU A 14 18.03 -0.29 -0.58
N LYS A 15 19.06 -1.04 -0.20
CA LYS A 15 19.42 -1.23 1.20
C LYS A 15 19.79 0.09 1.86
N PHE A 16 20.65 0.88 1.23
CA PHE A 16 21.10 2.18 1.76
C PHE A 16 19.92 3.14 1.98
N ILE A 17 19.09 3.39 0.96
CA ILE A 17 17.97 4.33 1.11
C ILE A 17 16.89 3.86 2.10
N THR A 18 16.86 2.57 2.42
CA THR A 18 15.92 1.99 3.40
C THR A 18 16.59 1.59 4.72
N GLU A 19 17.82 2.03 4.98
CA GLU A 19 18.46 1.82 6.28
C GLU A 19 17.87 2.77 7.34
N THR A 20 18.11 2.47 8.61
CA THR A 20 17.45 3.12 9.76
C THR A 20 17.43 4.65 9.67
N GLU A 21 18.58 5.26 9.43
CA GLU A 21 18.72 6.72 9.39
C GLU A 21 18.02 7.32 8.16
N ASN A 22 18.27 6.76 6.98
CA ASN A 22 17.70 7.28 5.73
C ASN A 22 16.18 7.12 5.68
N THR A 23 15.63 5.99 6.14
CA THR A 23 14.18 5.83 6.17
C THR A 23 13.50 6.70 7.22
N ALA A 24 14.18 7.05 8.32
CA ALA A 24 13.67 7.99 9.32
C ALA A 24 13.63 9.41 8.76
N THR A 25 14.71 9.88 8.13
CA THR A 25 14.75 11.18 7.45
C THR A 25 13.69 11.27 6.35
N PHE A 26 13.59 10.24 5.51
CA PHE A 26 12.55 10.19 4.47
C PHE A 26 11.14 10.28 5.05
N SER A 27 10.88 9.58 6.16
CA SER A 27 9.59 9.65 6.85
C SER A 27 9.31 11.06 7.37
N GLN A 28 10.27 11.66 8.08
CA GLN A 28 10.17 13.02 8.61
C GLN A 28 9.84 14.04 7.52
N GLU A 29 10.52 13.97 6.38
CA GLU A 29 10.39 14.97 5.30
C GLU A 29 9.12 14.80 4.46
N THR A 30 8.58 13.59 4.37
CA THR A 30 7.49 13.27 3.41
C THR A 30 6.16 12.92 4.06
N GLY A 31 6.15 12.52 5.33
CA GLY A 31 4.97 11.99 6.00
C GLY A 31 4.73 10.48 5.77
N TYR A 32 5.50 9.82 4.90
CA TYR A 32 5.43 8.36 4.78
C TYR A 32 5.93 7.67 6.05
N MET A 33 5.49 6.45 6.29
CA MET A 33 5.98 5.67 7.44
C MET A 33 7.40 5.16 7.20
N PRO A 34 8.26 5.09 8.24
CA PRO A 34 9.57 4.47 8.12
C PRO A 34 9.43 2.95 7.93
N VAL A 35 10.28 2.35 7.09
CA VAL A 35 10.18 0.92 6.69
C VAL A 35 11.09 -0.01 7.50
N ARG A 36 11.57 0.44 8.65
CA ARG A 36 12.41 -0.33 9.59
C ARG A 36 11.92 -0.11 11.02
N THR A 37 11.77 -1.18 11.78
CA THR A 37 11.40 -1.10 13.20
C THR A 37 12.42 -0.30 14.02
N SER A 38 13.71 -0.44 13.69
CA SER A 38 14.79 0.34 14.30
C SER A 38 14.67 1.85 14.07
N ALA A 39 14.00 2.29 13.01
CA ALA A 39 13.75 3.70 12.75
C ALA A 39 12.53 4.20 13.52
N ILE A 40 11.50 3.36 13.71
CA ILE A 40 10.31 3.70 14.49
C ILE A 40 10.68 4.10 15.93
N GLU A 41 11.65 3.41 16.53
CA GLU A 41 12.11 3.63 17.91
C GLU A 41 13.36 4.52 17.99
N GLY A 42 13.84 5.03 16.85
CA GLY A 42 15.05 5.83 16.76
C GLY A 42 14.85 7.29 17.16
N GLU A 43 15.95 7.97 17.51
CA GLU A 43 15.95 9.35 18.00
C GLU A 43 15.29 10.33 17.03
N THR A 44 15.55 10.21 15.72
CA THR A 44 14.94 11.08 14.70
C THR A 44 13.42 11.01 14.74
N MET A 45 12.86 9.79 14.76
CA MET A 45 11.40 9.63 14.77
C MET A 45 10.81 9.97 16.14
N ALA A 46 11.52 9.72 17.24
CA ALA A 46 11.09 10.14 18.56
C ALA A 46 10.88 11.67 18.60
N ALA A 47 11.82 12.45 18.07
CA ALA A 47 11.67 13.90 17.95
C ALA A 47 10.49 14.29 17.05
N VAL A 48 10.29 13.60 15.92
CA VAL A 48 9.13 13.82 15.05
C VAL A 48 7.82 13.56 15.77
N TYR A 49 7.73 12.52 16.59
CA TYR A 49 6.51 12.21 17.35
C TYR A 49 6.25 13.21 18.47
N GLU A 50 7.28 13.76 19.10
CA GLU A 50 7.14 14.82 20.10
C GLU A 50 6.63 16.12 19.47
N GLU A 51 7.18 16.50 18.32
CA GLU A 51 6.77 17.71 17.61
C GLU A 51 5.40 17.53 16.92
N THR A 52 5.19 16.39 16.27
CA THR A 52 3.99 16.05 15.47
C THR A 52 3.45 14.66 15.83
N PRO A 53 2.71 14.54 16.95
CA PRO A 53 2.21 13.25 17.47
C PRO A 53 1.35 12.43 16.49
N GLN A 54 0.77 13.07 15.46
CA GLN A 54 -0.06 12.41 14.46
C GLN A 54 0.74 11.37 13.65
N PHE A 55 2.05 11.55 13.48
CA PHE A 55 2.93 10.57 12.83
C PHE A 55 2.93 9.22 13.56
N ARG A 56 2.84 9.24 14.89
CA ARG A 56 2.82 8.00 15.70
C ARG A 56 1.54 7.19 15.46
N THR A 57 0.42 7.86 15.21
CA THR A 57 -0.89 7.20 15.04
C THR A 57 -0.86 6.20 13.88
N SER A 58 -0.33 6.59 12.73
CA SER A 58 -0.23 5.70 11.56
C SER A 58 0.67 4.48 11.82
N VAL A 59 1.77 4.68 12.56
CA VAL A 59 2.69 3.59 12.94
C VAL A 59 2.01 2.59 13.87
N ASP A 60 1.27 3.07 14.88
CA ASP A 60 0.55 2.19 15.81
C ASP A 60 -0.58 1.44 15.09
N GLN A 61 -1.29 2.09 14.17
CA GLN A 61 -2.30 1.44 13.34
C GLN A 61 -1.70 0.35 12.46
N LEU A 62 -0.53 0.58 11.86
CA LEU A 62 0.18 -0.42 11.07
C LEU A 62 0.40 -1.70 11.88
N GLN A 63 0.88 -1.58 13.11
CA GLN A 63 1.16 -2.74 13.97
C GLN A 63 -0.08 -3.47 14.47
N GLN A 64 -1.17 -2.75 14.72
CA GLN A 64 -2.30 -3.29 15.51
C GLN A 64 -3.56 -3.55 14.70
N LYS A 65 -3.74 -2.87 13.57
CA LYS A 65 -5.03 -2.78 12.87
C LYS A 65 -4.96 -3.14 11.39
N THR A 66 -3.77 -3.18 10.80
CA THR A 66 -3.65 -3.47 9.37
C THR A 66 -3.64 -4.96 9.09
N ARG A 67 -4.08 -5.31 7.88
CA ARG A 67 -4.00 -6.64 7.29
C ARG A 67 -3.52 -6.50 5.85
N VAL A 68 -3.07 -7.60 5.25
CA VAL A 68 -2.82 -7.63 3.81
C VAL A 68 -4.10 -7.28 3.04
N GLN A 69 -3.92 -6.59 1.91
CA GLN A 69 -5.02 -6.17 1.05
C GLN A 69 -5.66 -7.38 0.37
N ASP A 70 -6.96 -7.28 0.06
CA ASP A 70 -7.69 -8.34 -0.64
C ASP A 70 -7.15 -8.53 -2.06
N TRP A 71 -6.89 -9.78 -2.46
CA TRP A 71 -6.23 -10.10 -3.73
C TRP A 71 -7.01 -9.60 -4.93
N VAL A 72 -8.34 -9.67 -4.88
CA VAL A 72 -9.20 -9.17 -5.95
C VAL A 72 -9.00 -7.68 -6.23
N ARG A 73 -8.55 -6.91 -5.23
CA ARG A 73 -8.23 -5.49 -5.39
C ARG A 73 -6.84 -5.26 -5.97
N VAL A 74 -5.84 -6.04 -5.57
CA VAL A 74 -4.41 -5.72 -5.84
C VAL A 74 -3.73 -6.63 -6.86
N PHE A 75 -4.30 -7.80 -7.16
CA PHE A 75 -3.75 -8.78 -8.10
C PHE A 75 -4.62 -8.98 -9.34
N THR A 76 -5.91 -8.66 -9.27
CA THR A 76 -6.75 -8.61 -10.48
C THR A 76 -6.51 -7.29 -11.21
N PRO A 77 -6.03 -7.31 -12.48
CA PRO A 77 -5.84 -6.08 -13.24
C PRO A 77 -7.13 -5.26 -13.33
N GLY A 78 -7.08 -4.01 -12.89
CA GLY A 78 -8.24 -3.10 -12.82
C GLY A 78 -9.19 -3.35 -11.65
N GLY A 79 -8.90 -4.31 -10.76
CA GLY A 79 -9.79 -4.65 -9.64
C GLY A 79 -10.01 -3.50 -8.66
N ASP A 80 -8.99 -2.69 -8.38
CA ASP A 80 -9.13 -1.48 -7.55
C ASP A 80 -10.03 -0.43 -8.19
N GLN A 81 -9.92 -0.23 -9.51
CA GLN A 81 -10.76 0.69 -10.26
C GLN A 81 -12.22 0.22 -10.26
N ILE A 82 -12.49 -1.05 -10.59
CA ILE A 82 -13.85 -1.62 -10.61
C ILE A 82 -14.54 -1.46 -9.26
N ILE A 83 -13.83 -1.71 -8.15
CA ILE A 83 -14.35 -1.51 -6.80
C ILE A 83 -14.62 -0.03 -6.51
N THR A 84 -13.70 0.86 -6.92
CA THR A 84 -13.83 2.31 -6.71
C THR A 84 -15.02 2.86 -7.46
N ASP A 85 -15.20 2.51 -8.73
CA ASP A 85 -16.32 2.94 -9.57
C ASP A 85 -17.66 2.51 -8.95
N GLY A 86 -17.74 1.28 -8.42
CA GLY A 86 -18.93 0.81 -7.69
C GLY A 86 -19.20 1.62 -6.41
N ILE A 87 -18.15 1.94 -5.63
CA ILE A 87 -18.30 2.80 -4.44
C ILE A 87 -18.76 4.22 -4.83
N GLU A 88 -18.26 4.76 -5.94
CA GLU A 88 -18.68 6.06 -6.46
C GLU A 88 -20.16 6.06 -6.87
N GLU A 89 -20.66 4.99 -7.48
CA GLU A 89 -22.09 4.85 -7.81
C GLU A 89 -22.96 4.87 -6.55
N LEU A 90 -22.52 4.23 -5.46
CA LEU A 90 -23.22 4.27 -4.17
C LEU A 90 -23.21 5.68 -3.56
N VAL A 91 -22.05 6.32 -3.49
CA VAL A 91 -21.86 7.58 -2.75
C VAL A 91 -22.37 8.80 -3.52
N LEU A 92 -22.15 8.82 -4.83
CA LEU A 92 -22.49 9.96 -5.70
C LEU A 92 -23.81 9.73 -6.44
N GLY A 93 -24.08 8.49 -6.86
CA GLY A 93 -25.29 8.12 -7.61
C GLY A 93 -26.49 7.78 -6.72
N GLY A 94 -26.26 7.42 -5.45
CA GLY A 94 -27.32 7.06 -4.51
C GLY A 94 -27.97 5.70 -4.79
N ALA A 95 -27.31 4.84 -5.58
CA ALA A 95 -27.74 3.47 -5.80
C ALA A 95 -27.63 2.64 -4.51
N SER A 96 -28.40 1.56 -4.40
CA SER A 96 -28.30 0.67 -3.24
C SER A 96 -27.13 -0.32 -3.40
N PRO A 97 -26.48 -0.73 -2.29
CA PRO A 97 -25.45 -1.77 -2.32
C PRO A 97 -25.91 -3.08 -2.97
N GLU A 98 -27.19 -3.44 -2.79
CA GLU A 98 -27.78 -4.66 -3.34
C GLU A 98 -27.84 -4.66 -4.87
N ASP A 99 -27.91 -3.48 -5.49
CA ASP A 99 -27.97 -3.34 -6.95
C ASP A 99 -26.56 -3.22 -7.56
N VAL A 100 -25.63 -2.55 -6.88
CA VAL A 100 -24.30 -2.24 -7.41
C VAL A 100 -23.32 -3.40 -7.22
N PHE A 101 -23.25 -4.00 -6.03
CA PHE A 101 -22.21 -4.99 -5.77
C PHE A 101 -22.32 -6.27 -6.61
N PRO A 102 -23.49 -6.79 -7.00
CA PRO A 102 -23.56 -7.91 -7.95
C PRO A 102 -22.92 -7.58 -9.32
N GLN A 103 -23.04 -6.33 -9.77
CA GLN A 103 -22.44 -5.86 -11.02
C GLN A 103 -20.92 -5.74 -10.89
N VAL A 104 -20.44 -5.19 -9.76
CA VAL A 104 -19.02 -5.15 -9.40
C VAL A 104 -18.43 -6.56 -9.36
N THR A 105 -19.10 -7.52 -8.70
CA THR A 105 -18.66 -8.92 -8.65
C THR A 105 -18.54 -9.51 -10.05
N THR A 106 -19.54 -9.34 -10.91
CA THR A 106 -19.51 -9.85 -12.29
C THR A 106 -18.33 -9.28 -13.09
N GLN A 107 -18.01 -8.00 -12.90
CA GLN A 107 -16.87 -7.37 -13.56
C GLN A 107 -15.53 -7.89 -13.03
N LEU A 108 -15.41 -8.10 -11.72
CA LEU A 108 -14.22 -8.67 -11.09
C LEU A 108 -13.99 -10.12 -11.49
N ASP A 109 -15.05 -10.93 -11.58
CA ASP A 109 -14.98 -12.33 -12.03
C ASP A 109 -14.44 -12.39 -13.46
N ARG A 110 -15.01 -11.60 -14.38
CA ARG A 110 -14.49 -11.51 -15.74
C ARG A 110 -13.03 -11.05 -15.78
N ALA A 111 -12.68 -10.01 -15.02
CA ALA A 111 -11.31 -9.51 -14.99
C ALA A 111 -10.32 -10.56 -14.48
N PHE A 112 -10.72 -11.37 -13.50
CA PHE A 112 -9.95 -12.50 -13.00
C PHE A 112 -9.82 -13.62 -14.04
N GLU A 113 -10.92 -14.08 -14.63
CA GLU A 113 -10.94 -15.13 -15.66
C GLU A 113 -10.07 -14.75 -16.86
N ASP A 114 -10.14 -13.50 -17.30
CA ASP A 114 -9.43 -13.04 -18.50
C ASP A 114 -7.92 -12.81 -18.25
N ASN A 115 -7.53 -12.40 -17.03
CA ASN A 115 -6.18 -11.85 -16.80
C ASN A 115 -5.38 -12.52 -15.68
N VAL A 116 -5.99 -13.31 -14.82
CA VAL A 116 -5.31 -13.97 -13.68
C VAL A 116 -5.37 -15.49 -13.85
N GLU A 117 -6.55 -16.05 -14.05
CA GLU A 117 -6.76 -17.50 -14.19
C GLU A 117 -5.84 -18.18 -15.23
N PRO A 118 -5.54 -17.58 -16.40
CA PRO A 118 -4.69 -18.22 -17.41
C PRO A 118 -3.21 -18.39 -16.99
N TYR A 119 -2.80 -17.76 -15.89
CA TYR A 119 -1.43 -17.76 -15.39
C TYR A 119 -1.27 -18.49 -14.04
N LEU A 120 -2.34 -19.09 -13.53
CA LEU A 120 -2.33 -19.96 -12.33
C LEU A 120 -1.97 -21.41 -12.72
#